data_AF-A0A1B6JGK7-F1
#
_entry.id   AF-A0A1B6JGK7-F1
#
_cell.length_a   1.000
_cell.length_b   1.000
_cell.length_c   1.000
_cell.angle_alpha   90.00
_cell.angle_beta   90.00
_cell.angle_gamma   90.00
#
_symmetry.space_group_name_H-M   'P 1'
#
loop_
_entity.id
_entity.type
_entity.pdbx_description
1 polymer ?
#
loop_
_entity_poly.entity_id
_entity_poly.type
_entity_poly.pdbx_seq_one_letter_code
_entity_poly.pdbx_strand_id
1 'polypeptide(L)'
;AVNKMTLASILTRMKDIKDAVRKEAYVVISRFLIRQFTIKQRQLILECGLGDRSDISQNFVIEVLVPKWLKYFNNNYYEFLECIHVEKIPETGLKLLKALFTRQHGVILESNLKDMWIVNQKIVYEKLNVATAVFWRAMAEFVRPTDEDDKLEHIFEQVLPDLTPFCKYIREYYFPEEASDELPEEKEPQNGEDSPNTSRPGEETQQKNTTTHVPDETVLIQLLEMCKVYDLSDEMGRSSLQQLCVDLLQSDRVTLQSVVVLASLLDHIIPDVNTKLNVMAEIITDLREPLQALDSSVYVPNLLLLEAEEKKKELMEKITELTTEMEIAEELGDCERIEEIKVANASLKKELTIMNTVSPNEPGRMVNNDPDTLKKCLTIVVEIIKTGKITKMDPTLYSLNENFIIPTLNLKDEEPGQIVTNLTLRVLSSFCVLDAELAKEYFFF
;
A
#
# COMPACT_ATOMS: atom_id res chain seq x y z
N ALA A 1 37.62 30.61 6.42
CA ALA A 1 36.49 30.33 5.51
C ALA A 1 36.45 28.82 5.26
N VAL A 2 35.31 28.18 5.46
CA VAL A 2 35.13 26.74 5.18
C VAL A 2 34.91 26.61 3.67
N ASN A 3 35.82 25.94 2.97
CA ASN A 3 35.70 25.65 1.53
C ASN A 3 34.98 24.30 1.31
N LYS A 4 34.65 23.97 0.05
CA LYS A 4 33.95 22.72 -0.31
C LYS A 4 34.66 21.45 0.19
N MET A 5 36.00 21.45 0.25
CA MET A 5 36.78 20.31 0.76
C MET A 5 36.59 20.12 2.27
N THR A 6 36.57 21.21 3.03
CA THR A 6 36.36 21.15 4.48
C THR A 6 34.93 20.75 4.87
N LEU A 7 33.91 21.10 4.07
CA LEU A 7 32.53 20.68 4.32
C LEU A 7 32.37 19.16 4.23
N ALA A 8 32.98 18.52 3.23
CA ALA A 8 32.94 17.07 3.09
C ALA A 8 33.53 16.37 4.32
N SER A 9 34.69 16.85 4.80
CA SER A 9 35.30 16.34 6.03
C SER A 9 34.40 16.51 7.26
N ILE A 10 33.72 17.66 7.41
CA ILE A 10 32.77 17.90 8.51
C ILE A 10 31.61 16.89 8.46
N LEU A 11 31.02 16.65 7.28
CA LEU A 11 29.92 15.70 7.14
C LEU A 11 30.34 14.27 7.51
N THR A 12 31.56 13.85 7.19
CA THR A 12 32.05 12.52 7.62
C THR A 12 32.15 12.40 9.14
N ARG A 13 32.40 13.49 9.87
CA ARG A 13 32.49 13.48 11.34
C ARG A 13 31.13 13.28 12.03
N MET A 14 30.01 13.46 11.33
CA MET A 14 28.69 13.08 11.84
C MET A 14 28.55 11.57 12.07
N LYS A 15 29.47 10.75 11.54
CA LYS A 15 29.48 9.28 11.73
C LYS A 15 30.66 8.80 12.57
N ASP A 16 31.32 9.70 13.30
CA ASP A 16 32.45 9.35 14.15
C ASP A 16 32.05 8.38 15.28
N ILE A 17 33.00 7.57 15.73
CA ILE A 17 32.81 6.60 16.81
C ILE A 17 32.45 7.34 18.10
N LYS A 18 33.10 8.48 18.38
CA LYS A 18 32.88 9.30 19.58
C LYS A 18 31.70 10.26 19.39
N ASP A 19 30.75 10.22 20.32
CA ASP A 19 29.55 11.08 20.32
C ASP A 19 29.88 12.56 20.46
N ALA A 20 30.87 12.93 21.26
CA ALA A 20 31.35 14.31 21.38
C ALA A 20 31.84 14.88 20.03
N VAL A 21 32.46 14.05 19.19
CA VAL A 21 32.92 14.45 17.85
C VAL A 21 31.74 14.61 16.90
N ARG A 22 30.74 13.70 16.96
CA ARG A 22 29.50 13.82 16.19
C ARG A 22 28.75 15.11 16.54
N LYS A 23 28.57 15.39 17.84
CA LYS A 23 27.97 16.65 18.33
C LYS A 23 28.73 17.87 17.81
N GLU A 24 30.06 17.89 17.91
CA GLU A 24 30.86 19.02 17.43
C GLU A 24 30.75 19.22 15.91
N ALA A 25 30.58 18.14 15.15
CA ALA A 25 30.26 18.25 13.72
C ALA A 25 28.94 19.02 13.51
N TYR A 26 27.88 18.71 14.27
CA TYR A 26 26.62 19.45 14.20
C TYR A 26 26.76 20.90 14.69
N VAL A 27 27.60 21.17 15.69
CA VAL A 27 27.94 22.54 16.13
C VAL A 27 28.52 23.34 14.98
N VAL A 28 29.48 22.76 14.24
CA VAL A 28 30.07 23.42 13.08
C VAL A 28 29.06 23.59 11.95
N ILE A 29 28.24 22.57 11.66
CA ILE A 29 27.17 22.62 10.65
C ILE A 29 26.16 23.73 10.95
N SER A 30 25.82 23.93 12.23
CA SER A 30 24.87 24.98 12.65
C SER A 30 25.34 26.40 12.34
N ARG A 31 26.62 26.61 11.98
CA ARG A 31 27.15 27.93 11.59
C ARG A 31 26.77 28.31 10.16
N PHE A 32 26.31 27.37 9.35
CA PHE A 32 25.90 27.59 7.97
C PHE A 32 24.39 27.77 7.82
N LEU A 33 24.01 28.52 6.80
CA LEU A 33 22.61 28.61 6.37
C LEU A 33 22.22 27.32 5.64
N ILE A 34 20.97 26.88 5.82
CA ILE A 34 20.44 25.67 5.18
C ILE A 34 20.63 25.67 3.66
N ARG A 35 20.48 26.84 3.01
CA ARG A 35 20.65 26.98 1.56
C ARG A 35 22.09 26.80 1.05
N GLN A 36 23.08 26.79 1.94
CA GLN A 36 24.47 26.51 1.58
C GLN A 36 24.75 25.00 1.41
N PHE A 37 23.84 24.14 1.88
CA PHE A 37 23.90 22.70 1.67
C PHE A 37 23.10 22.30 0.44
N THR A 38 23.53 21.24 -0.26
CA THR A 38 22.69 20.59 -1.27
C THR A 38 21.54 19.84 -0.60
N ILE A 39 20.49 19.49 -1.37
CA ILE A 39 19.33 18.73 -0.84
C ILE A 39 19.80 17.42 -0.17
N LYS A 40 20.63 16.63 -0.86
CA LYS A 40 21.21 15.38 -0.31
C LYS A 40 21.98 15.59 0.99
N GLN A 41 22.67 16.73 1.14
CA GLN A 41 23.37 17.05 2.38
C GLN A 41 22.40 17.41 3.51
N ARG A 42 21.35 18.19 3.23
CA ARG A 42 20.31 18.50 4.24
C ARG A 42 19.64 17.23 4.76
N GLN A 43 19.27 16.34 3.84
CA GLN A 43 18.67 15.04 4.15
C GLN A 43 19.63 14.19 5.00
N LEU A 44 20.89 14.02 4.55
CA LEU A 44 21.90 13.27 5.30
C LEU A 44 22.12 13.82 6.72
N ILE A 45 22.16 15.16 6.89
CA ILE A 45 22.34 15.81 8.20
C ILE A 45 21.17 15.47 9.12
N LEU A 46 19.93 15.54 8.62
CA LEU A 46 18.73 15.26 9.40
C LEU A 46 18.61 13.76 9.73
N GLU A 47 18.83 12.88 8.76
CA GLU A 47 18.80 11.43 8.96
C GLU A 47 19.85 10.96 9.97
N CYS A 48 21.10 11.45 9.85
CA CYS A 48 22.16 11.12 10.82
C CYS A 48 21.89 11.72 12.19
N GLY A 49 21.35 12.94 12.23
CA GLY A 49 21.13 13.70 13.47
C GLY A 49 20.00 13.14 14.31
N LEU A 50 18.84 12.95 13.69
CA LEU A 50 17.64 12.41 14.34
C LEU A 50 17.76 10.91 14.61
N GLY A 51 18.55 10.19 13.79
CA GLY A 51 18.84 8.77 13.96
C GLY A 51 20.13 8.49 14.75
N ASP A 52 20.76 9.48 15.38
CA ASP A 52 21.99 9.27 16.15
C ASP A 52 21.72 8.36 17.35
N ARG A 53 22.68 7.54 17.75
CA ARG A 53 22.58 6.69 18.95
C ARG A 53 22.76 7.45 20.27
N SER A 54 23.19 8.71 20.24
CA SER A 54 23.47 9.53 21.42
C SER A 54 22.50 10.70 21.50
N ASP A 55 21.82 10.82 22.63
CA ASP A 55 20.89 11.91 22.93
C ASP A 55 21.56 13.27 22.83
N ILE A 56 22.86 13.38 23.13
CA ILE A 56 23.58 14.66 23.07
C ILE A 56 23.60 15.21 21.63
N SER A 57 23.74 14.33 20.64
CA SER A 57 23.73 14.72 19.23
C SER A 57 22.31 14.95 18.72
N GLN A 58 21.37 14.06 19.06
CA GLN A 58 19.95 14.23 18.71
C GLN A 58 19.39 15.55 19.26
N ASN A 59 19.59 15.81 20.56
CA ASN A 59 19.14 17.03 21.23
C ASN A 59 19.78 18.26 20.61
N PHE A 60 21.08 18.25 20.28
CA PHE A 60 21.68 19.41 19.62
C PHE A 60 21.03 19.69 18.26
N VAL A 61 20.71 18.64 17.49
CA VAL A 61 20.05 18.78 16.19
C VAL A 61 18.65 19.37 16.36
N ILE A 62 17.85 18.83 17.27
CA ILE A 62 16.45 19.22 17.50
C ILE A 62 16.34 20.58 18.20
N GLU A 63 17.23 20.90 19.13
CA GLU A 63 17.14 22.09 19.99
C GLU A 63 17.90 23.30 19.43
N VAL A 64 18.91 23.09 18.59
CA VAL A 64 19.79 24.16 18.10
C VAL A 64 19.81 24.25 16.58
N LEU A 65 20.16 23.17 15.89
CA LEU A 65 20.35 23.20 14.44
C LEU A 65 19.03 23.45 13.70
N VAL A 66 18.02 22.60 13.96
CA VAL A 66 16.72 22.67 13.29
C VAL A 66 16.00 23.98 13.59
N PRO A 67 15.90 24.49 14.84
CA PRO A 67 15.26 25.76 15.11
C PRO A 67 15.95 26.93 14.41
N LYS A 68 17.28 26.88 14.24
CA LYS A 68 18.01 27.89 13.45
C LYS A 68 17.66 27.81 11.96
N TRP A 69 17.52 26.61 11.41
CA TRP A 69 17.08 26.42 10.02
C TRP A 69 15.62 26.79 9.81
N LEU A 70 14.73 26.49 10.76
CA LEU A 70 13.31 26.85 10.68
C LEU A 70 13.12 28.37 10.78
N LYS A 71 13.89 29.06 11.64
CA LYS A 71 13.92 30.53 11.71
C LYS A 71 14.34 31.20 10.40
N TYR A 72 15.16 30.54 9.57
CA TYR A 72 15.51 31.04 8.25
C TYR A 72 14.29 31.20 7.32
N PHE A 73 13.23 30.41 7.56
CA PHE A 73 11.95 30.46 6.87
C PHE A 73 10.87 31.18 7.69
N ASN A 74 11.25 32.06 8.64
CA ASN A 74 10.31 32.73 9.55
C ASN A 74 9.38 31.76 10.31
N ASN A 75 9.87 30.55 10.61
CA ASN A 75 9.11 29.45 11.18
C ASN A 75 7.97 28.90 10.30
N ASN A 76 8.00 29.15 9.00
CA ASN A 76 7.11 28.51 8.04
C ASN A 76 7.52 27.04 7.83
N TYR A 77 6.71 26.11 8.34
CA TYR A 77 6.93 24.67 8.21
C TYR A 77 6.89 24.20 6.77
N TYR A 78 5.95 24.69 5.97
CA TYR A 78 5.82 24.32 4.57
C TYR A 78 7.10 24.64 3.78
N GLU A 79 7.58 25.88 3.86
CA GLU A 79 8.82 26.29 3.17
C GLU A 79 10.04 25.51 3.64
N PHE A 80 10.10 25.17 4.93
CA PHE A 80 11.17 24.35 5.48
C PHE A 80 11.13 22.91 4.96
N LEU A 81 9.95 22.28 4.95
CA LEU A 81 9.74 20.92 4.43
C LEU A 81 10.05 20.83 2.93
N GLU A 82 9.64 21.83 2.16
CA GLU A 82 10.01 21.99 0.75
C GLU A 82 11.53 22.14 0.57
N CYS A 83 12.18 22.94 1.43
CA CYS A 83 13.62 23.14 1.36
C CYS A 83 14.43 21.87 1.66
N ILE A 84 13.97 21.02 2.57
CA ILE A 84 14.63 19.73 2.85
C ILE A 84 14.23 18.63 1.85
N HIS A 85 13.25 18.91 0.99
CA HIS A 85 12.67 17.98 0.03
C HIS A 85 12.18 16.71 0.74
N VAL A 86 11.22 16.92 1.66
CA VAL A 86 10.69 15.88 2.55
C VAL A 86 10.08 14.70 1.79
N GLU A 87 9.65 14.91 0.55
CA GLU A 87 9.15 13.88 -0.36
C GLU A 87 10.06 12.65 -0.47
N LYS A 88 11.38 12.82 -0.39
CA LYS A 88 12.34 11.70 -0.46
C LYS A 88 12.69 11.09 0.90
N ILE A 89 12.28 11.73 2.00
CA ILE A 89 12.57 11.31 3.37
C ILE A 89 11.35 11.51 4.30
N PRO A 90 10.14 11.04 3.92
CA PRO A 90 8.90 11.36 4.64
C PRO A 90 8.96 10.92 6.12
N GLU A 91 9.45 9.71 6.39
CA GLU A 91 9.58 9.18 7.76
C GLU A 91 10.56 9.98 8.63
N THR A 92 11.63 10.53 8.04
CA THR A 92 12.51 11.47 8.74
C THR A 92 11.80 12.79 9.01
N GLY A 93 10.97 13.25 8.07
CA GLY A 93 10.09 14.40 8.25
C GLY A 93 9.10 14.22 9.40
N LEU A 94 8.44 13.07 9.50
CA LEU A 94 7.56 12.73 10.62
C LEU A 94 8.28 12.80 11.96
N LYS A 95 9.43 12.13 12.09
CA LYS A 95 10.24 12.14 13.32
C LYS A 95 10.66 13.55 13.72
N LEU A 96 11.08 14.34 12.73
CA LEU A 96 11.49 15.73 12.91
C LEU A 96 10.33 16.60 13.44
N LEU A 97 9.16 16.51 12.80
CA LEU A 97 7.99 17.31 13.16
C LEU A 97 7.49 16.98 14.56
N LYS A 98 7.32 15.69 14.88
CA LYS A 98 6.92 15.25 16.23
C LYS A 98 7.88 15.74 17.30
N ALA A 99 9.19 15.64 17.06
CA ALA A 99 10.20 16.15 17.99
C ALA A 99 10.12 17.67 18.20
N LEU A 100 9.72 18.43 17.18
CA LEU A 100 9.46 19.87 17.31
C LEU A 100 8.16 20.15 18.07
N PHE A 101 7.09 19.38 17.82
CA PHE A 101 5.79 19.56 18.46
C PHE A 101 5.85 19.32 19.98
N THR A 102 6.62 18.33 20.44
CA THR A 102 6.85 18.08 21.88
C THR A 102 7.34 19.31 22.64
N ARG A 103 7.93 20.28 21.95
CA ARG A 103 8.51 21.50 22.54
C ARG A 103 7.63 22.73 22.37
N GLN A 104 6.45 22.59 21.78
CA GLN A 104 5.53 23.67 21.50
C GLN A 104 4.34 23.64 22.44
N HIS A 105 3.87 24.83 22.79
CA HIS A 105 2.61 24.97 23.51
C HIS A 105 1.43 24.69 22.56
N GLY A 106 0.33 24.14 23.07
CA GLY A 106 -0.85 23.77 22.26
C GLY A 106 -1.34 24.88 21.34
N VAL A 107 -1.43 26.12 21.84
CA VAL A 107 -1.78 27.32 21.06
C VAL A 107 -0.94 27.50 19.78
N ILE A 108 0.35 27.14 19.82
CA ILE A 108 1.22 27.23 18.64
C ILE A 108 0.91 26.10 17.66
N LEU A 109 0.66 24.89 18.16
CA LEU A 109 0.25 23.75 17.33
C LEU A 109 -1.06 24.05 16.58
N GLU A 110 -2.05 24.63 17.27
CA GLU A 110 -3.30 25.08 16.66
C GLU A 110 -3.06 26.15 15.57
N SER A 111 -2.20 27.14 15.84
CA SER A 111 -1.89 28.16 14.83
C SER A 111 -1.26 27.56 13.57
N ASN A 112 -0.42 26.53 13.73
CA ASN A 112 0.25 25.88 12.60
C ASN A 112 -0.75 25.11 11.70
N LEU A 113 -1.93 24.72 12.19
CA LEU A 113 -2.94 24.05 11.36
C LEU A 113 -3.34 24.94 10.17
N LYS A 114 -3.65 26.21 10.45
CA LYS A 114 -4.04 27.19 9.42
C LYS A 114 -2.88 27.53 8.49
N ASP A 115 -1.66 27.65 9.03
CA ASP A 115 -0.45 27.90 8.25
C ASP A 115 -0.13 26.75 7.27
N MET A 116 -0.63 25.54 7.59
CA MET A 116 -0.53 24.34 6.75
C MET A 116 -1.82 24.04 5.98
N TRP A 117 -2.75 25.02 5.89
CA TRP A 117 -4.03 24.93 5.18
C TRP A 117 -4.98 23.82 5.66
N ILE A 118 -4.81 23.33 6.89
CA ILE A 118 -5.77 22.43 7.54
C ILE A 118 -6.90 23.30 8.09
N VAL A 119 -8.02 23.33 7.35
CA VAL A 119 -9.20 24.14 7.68
C VAL A 119 -10.42 23.25 7.58
N ASN A 120 -11.28 23.28 8.61
CA ASN A 120 -12.41 22.36 8.74
C ASN A 120 -11.95 20.90 8.58
N GLN A 121 -10.86 20.55 9.28
CA GLN A 121 -10.27 19.20 9.31
C GLN A 121 -9.85 18.65 7.94
N LYS A 122 -9.60 19.50 6.95
CA LYS A 122 -9.13 19.06 5.63
C LYS A 122 -8.17 20.04 5.00
N ILE A 123 -7.36 19.54 4.08
CA ILE A 123 -6.58 20.33 3.14
C ILE A 123 -7.32 20.27 1.80
N VAL A 124 -7.46 21.38 1.10
CA VAL A 124 -8.05 21.35 -0.25
C VAL A 124 -7.08 20.68 -1.23
N TYR A 125 -7.60 19.96 -2.22
CA TYR A 125 -6.77 19.11 -3.11
C TYR A 125 -5.66 19.89 -3.82
N GLU A 126 -5.86 21.16 -4.17
CA GLU A 126 -4.85 22.01 -4.80
C GLU A 126 -3.67 22.36 -3.88
N LYS A 127 -3.85 22.20 -2.57
CA LYS A 127 -2.81 22.40 -1.55
C LYS A 127 -2.27 21.10 -0.99
N LEU A 128 -2.91 19.97 -1.29
CA LEU A 128 -2.49 18.68 -0.80
C LEU A 128 -1.29 18.17 -1.61
N ASN A 129 -0.13 18.09 -0.96
CA ASN A 129 1.08 17.48 -1.50
C ASN A 129 1.82 16.70 -0.39
N VAL A 130 2.96 16.08 -0.72
CA VAL A 130 3.68 15.23 0.24
C VAL A 130 4.12 16.02 1.49
N ALA A 131 4.53 17.28 1.34
CA ALA A 131 4.94 18.10 2.49
C ALA A 131 3.77 18.40 3.43
N THR A 132 2.61 18.79 2.88
CA THR A 132 1.42 19.06 3.71
C THR A 132 0.85 17.78 4.30
N ALA A 133 0.86 16.65 3.56
CA ALA A 133 0.38 15.37 4.05
C ALA A 133 1.27 14.79 5.16
N VAL A 134 2.60 14.89 5.03
CA VAL A 134 3.54 14.50 6.10
C VAL A 134 3.32 15.35 7.35
N PHE A 135 3.09 16.66 7.20
CA PHE A 135 2.77 17.52 8.34
C PHE A 135 1.45 17.14 8.99
N TRP A 136 0.41 16.95 8.19
CA TRP A 136 -0.92 16.62 8.66
C TRP A 136 -0.90 15.30 9.43
N ARG A 137 -0.24 14.27 8.89
CA ARG A 137 -0.02 12.98 9.56
C ARG A 137 0.77 13.13 10.85
N ALA A 138 1.88 13.86 10.83
CA ALA A 138 2.70 14.07 12.02
C ALA A 138 1.91 14.76 13.13
N MET A 139 1.06 15.74 12.78
CA MET A 139 0.19 16.41 13.74
C MET A 139 -0.87 15.46 14.28
N ALA A 140 -1.61 14.75 13.42
CA ALA A 140 -2.64 13.79 13.82
C ALA A 140 -2.11 12.71 14.76
N GLU A 141 -0.95 12.15 14.44
CA GLU A 141 -0.30 11.14 15.29
C GLU A 141 0.26 11.72 16.60
N PHE A 142 0.61 13.01 16.64
CA PHE A 142 1.18 13.65 17.84
C PHE A 142 0.10 14.07 18.84
N VAL A 143 -1.03 14.60 18.36
CA VAL A 143 -2.12 15.08 19.23
C VAL A 143 -3.16 14.01 19.53
N ARG A 144 -3.02 12.80 18.97
CA ARG A 144 -3.91 11.65 19.24
C ARG A 144 -4.07 11.45 20.74
N PRO A 145 -5.31 11.46 21.28
CA PRO A 145 -5.55 11.18 22.68
C PRO A 145 -5.17 9.73 23.01
N THR A 146 -4.70 9.51 24.23
CA THR A 146 -4.41 8.19 24.79
C THR A 146 -5.08 8.07 26.15
N ASP A 147 -5.25 6.83 26.64
CA ASP A 147 -5.81 6.59 27.98
C ASP A 147 -5.05 7.33 29.10
N GLU A 148 -3.77 7.65 28.88
CA GLU A 148 -2.89 8.31 29.84
C GLU A 148 -2.76 9.83 29.63
N ASP A 149 -3.03 10.35 28.43
CA ASP A 149 -2.88 11.78 28.09
C ASP A 149 -3.85 12.20 26.98
N ASP A 150 -4.78 13.09 27.34
CA ASP A 150 -5.86 13.64 26.51
C ASP A 150 -5.74 15.17 26.33
N LYS A 151 -4.66 15.80 26.83
CA LYS A 151 -4.53 17.27 26.89
C LYS A 151 -4.68 17.98 25.53
N LEU A 152 -4.38 17.28 24.43
CA LEU A 152 -4.41 17.82 23.08
C LEU A 152 -5.64 17.34 22.27
N GLU A 153 -6.62 16.72 22.91
CA GLU A 153 -7.84 16.21 22.26
C GLU A 153 -8.59 17.31 21.48
N HIS A 154 -8.73 18.50 22.06
CA HIS A 154 -9.31 19.66 21.37
C HIS A 154 -8.57 20.07 20.08
N ILE A 155 -7.25 19.78 19.98
CA ILE A 155 -6.48 19.99 18.76
C ILE A 155 -6.72 18.81 17.80
N PHE A 156 -6.76 17.58 18.32
CA PHE A 156 -7.07 16.38 17.52
C PHE A 156 -8.39 16.52 16.77
N GLU A 157 -9.44 17.00 17.45
CA GLU A 157 -10.75 17.31 16.86
C GLU A 157 -10.68 18.36 15.74
N GLN A 158 -9.67 19.24 15.71
CA GLN A 158 -9.49 20.22 14.63
C GLN A 158 -8.65 19.67 13.47
N VAL A 159 -7.87 18.62 13.71
CA VAL A 159 -6.93 18.04 12.74
C VAL A 159 -7.63 17.07 11.81
N LEU A 160 -8.47 16.18 12.33
CA LEU A 160 -9.10 15.10 11.57
C LEU A 160 -10.63 15.19 11.60
N PRO A 161 -11.31 14.87 10.48
CA PRO A 161 -12.76 14.71 10.48
C PRO A 161 -13.13 13.34 11.03
N ASP A 162 -14.42 13.03 11.11
CA ASP A 162 -14.83 11.66 11.43
C ASP A 162 -14.34 10.69 10.34
N LEU A 163 -14.18 9.40 10.71
CA LEU A 163 -13.55 8.39 9.87
C LEU A 163 -14.27 8.22 8.52
N THR A 164 -15.60 8.21 8.50
CA THR A 164 -16.39 8.06 7.26
C THR A 164 -16.17 9.23 6.29
N PRO A 165 -16.32 10.51 6.69
CA PRO A 165 -15.91 11.66 5.87
C PRO A 165 -14.45 11.61 5.41
N PHE A 166 -13.52 11.14 6.26
CA PHE A 166 -12.12 11.02 5.86
C PHE A 166 -11.92 9.97 4.77
N CYS A 167 -12.60 8.83 4.87
CA CYS A 167 -12.59 7.80 3.83
C CYS A 167 -13.13 8.34 2.50
N LYS A 168 -14.22 9.13 2.53
CA LYS A 168 -14.76 9.80 1.34
C LYS A 168 -13.74 10.78 0.75
N TYR A 169 -13.10 11.60 1.57
CA TYR A 169 -12.06 12.54 1.15
C TYR A 169 -10.87 11.84 0.45
N ILE A 170 -10.40 10.70 0.98
CA ILE A 170 -9.32 9.90 0.38
C ILE A 170 -9.77 9.29 -0.96
N ARG A 171 -11.00 8.75 -1.01
CA ARG A 171 -11.56 8.18 -2.24
C ARG A 171 -11.65 9.24 -3.34
N GLU A 172 -12.23 10.39 -3.07
CA GLU A 172 -12.35 11.51 -4.02
C GLU A 172 -10.99 12.04 -4.49
N TYR A 173 -9.98 12.05 -3.62
CA TYR A 173 -8.61 12.42 -3.97
C TYR A 173 -8.00 11.46 -4.99
N TYR A 174 -8.16 10.15 -4.77
CA TYR A 174 -7.45 9.11 -5.51
C TYR A 174 -8.22 8.60 -6.74
N PHE A 175 -9.55 8.65 -6.67
CA PHE A 175 -10.50 8.28 -7.72
C PHE A 175 -11.36 9.50 -8.11
N PRO A 176 -10.77 10.55 -8.70
CA PRO A 176 -11.50 11.79 -9.02
C PRO A 176 -12.62 11.60 -10.05
N GLU A 177 -12.59 10.51 -10.80
CA GLU A 177 -13.65 10.13 -11.76
C GLU A 177 -14.95 9.77 -11.03
N GLU A 178 -14.86 9.06 -9.90
CA GLU A 178 -16.01 8.66 -9.07
C GLU A 178 -16.67 9.86 -8.36
N ALA A 179 -15.92 10.96 -8.16
CA ALA A 179 -16.45 12.17 -7.54
C ALA A 179 -17.46 12.92 -8.44
N SER A 180 -17.51 12.60 -9.74
CA SER A 180 -18.38 13.29 -10.71
C SER A 180 -19.75 12.61 -10.93
N ASP A 181 -19.97 11.43 -10.35
CA ASP A 181 -21.21 10.64 -10.50
C ASP A 181 -22.28 10.94 -9.43
N GLU A 182 -22.00 11.82 -8.46
CA GLU A 182 -23.05 12.39 -7.59
C GLU A 182 -23.87 13.41 -8.40
N LEU A 183 -24.94 12.93 -9.05
CA LEU A 183 -25.98 13.75 -9.68
C LEU A 183 -26.37 14.91 -8.74
N PRO A 184 -26.34 16.18 -9.20
CA PRO A 184 -26.77 17.28 -8.35
C PRO A 184 -28.23 17.06 -7.99
N GLU A 185 -28.51 16.99 -6.68
CA GLU A 185 -29.88 16.98 -6.13
C GLU A 185 -30.72 18.03 -6.85
N GLU A 186 -31.78 17.58 -7.54
CA GLU A 186 -32.77 18.46 -8.15
C GLU A 186 -33.31 19.38 -7.06
N LYS A 187 -32.90 20.64 -7.07
CA LYS A 187 -33.56 21.66 -6.25
C LYS A 187 -35.00 21.75 -6.71
N GLU A 188 -35.92 21.36 -5.83
CA GLU A 188 -37.36 21.51 -6.04
C GLU A 188 -37.70 22.94 -6.50
N PRO A 189 -38.58 23.12 -7.49
CA PRO A 189 -39.01 24.44 -7.91
C PRO A 189 -39.94 25.03 -6.83
N GLN A 190 -39.44 26.00 -6.06
CA GLN A 190 -40.29 26.83 -5.22
C GLN A 190 -41.13 27.77 -6.11
N ASN A 191 -42.44 27.56 -6.06
CA ASN A 191 -43.46 28.41 -6.69
C ASN A 191 -43.72 29.68 -5.87
N GLY A 192 -43.88 30.82 -6.57
CA GLY A 192 -44.51 32.08 -6.11
C GLY A 192 -43.56 33.05 -5.39
N GLU A 193 -43.53 34.37 -5.62
CA GLU A 193 -44.48 35.30 -6.24
C GLU A 193 -43.75 36.54 -6.81
N ASP A 194 -44.48 37.29 -7.62
CA ASP A 194 -44.13 38.46 -8.44
C ASP A 194 -43.36 39.62 -7.77
N SER A 195 -42.34 40.15 -8.46
CA SER A 195 -42.23 41.60 -8.72
C SER A 195 -41.14 41.97 -9.74
N PRO A 196 -41.32 43.03 -10.55
CA PRO A 196 -40.53 43.25 -11.76
C PRO A 196 -39.37 44.26 -11.60
N ASN A 197 -38.32 43.99 -12.36
CA ASN A 197 -37.29 44.91 -12.88
C ASN A 197 -36.42 45.71 -11.89
N THR A 198 -35.16 45.29 -11.78
CA THR A 198 -34.05 46.24 -11.93
C THR A 198 -32.86 45.57 -12.62
N SER A 199 -32.53 46.06 -13.81
CA SER A 199 -31.41 45.62 -14.64
C SER A 199 -30.06 45.95 -13.99
N ARG A 200 -29.18 44.96 -13.86
CA ARG A 200 -27.73 45.18 -13.73
C ARG A 200 -26.98 44.15 -14.58
N PRO A 201 -26.10 44.57 -15.50
CA PRO A 201 -25.29 43.66 -16.30
C PRO A 201 -23.97 43.34 -15.59
N GLY A 202 -23.55 42.07 -15.63
CA GLY A 202 -22.23 41.63 -15.19
C GLY A 202 -22.21 40.27 -14.52
N GLU A 203 -22.78 39.25 -15.16
CA GLU A 203 -22.44 37.86 -14.81
C GLU A 203 -21.07 37.55 -15.40
N GLU A 204 -20.03 37.74 -14.60
CA GLU A 204 -18.77 37.06 -14.80
C GLU A 204 -19.03 35.57 -14.58
N THR A 205 -19.26 34.84 -15.68
CA THR A 205 -19.14 33.39 -15.73
C THR A 205 -17.79 33.01 -15.13
N GLN A 206 -17.81 32.56 -13.87
CA GLN A 206 -16.69 31.83 -13.26
C GLN A 206 -16.52 30.54 -14.06
N GLN A 207 -15.63 30.60 -15.05
CA GLN A 207 -15.03 29.42 -15.62
C GLN A 207 -14.32 28.68 -14.48
N LYS A 208 -14.94 27.59 -14.01
CA LYS A 208 -14.26 26.55 -13.23
C LYS A 208 -13.13 26.02 -14.11
N ASN A 209 -11.93 26.58 -13.94
CA ASN A 209 -10.70 25.97 -14.40
C ASN A 209 -10.49 24.71 -13.56
N THR A 210 -11.07 23.59 -13.97
CA THR A 210 -10.77 22.27 -13.43
C THR A 210 -9.32 21.93 -13.77
N THR A 211 -8.41 22.33 -12.90
CA THR A 211 -7.05 21.81 -12.91
C THR A 211 -7.18 20.35 -12.53
N THR A 212 -7.03 19.44 -13.49
CA THR A 212 -7.04 17.99 -13.25
C THR A 212 -5.89 17.65 -12.29
N HIS A 213 -6.22 17.50 -11.02
CA HIS A 213 -5.30 17.05 -9.98
C HIS A 213 -4.91 15.60 -10.25
N VAL A 214 -3.61 15.32 -10.36
CA VAL A 214 -3.08 13.96 -10.52
C VAL A 214 -2.73 13.44 -9.12
N PRO A 215 -3.38 12.36 -8.65
CA PRO A 215 -3.10 11.83 -7.31
C PRO A 215 -1.67 11.31 -7.20
N ASP A 216 -0.96 11.82 -6.20
CA ASP A 216 0.35 11.33 -5.77
C ASP A 216 0.18 10.15 -4.80
N GLU A 217 0.85 9.04 -5.08
CA GLU A 217 0.80 7.83 -4.26
C GLU A 217 1.44 8.00 -2.88
N THR A 218 2.50 8.80 -2.76
CA THR A 218 3.14 9.09 -1.47
C THR A 218 2.18 9.86 -0.56
N VAL A 219 1.38 10.76 -1.14
CA VAL A 219 0.30 11.43 -0.41
C VAL A 219 -0.76 10.44 0.03
N LEU A 220 -1.22 9.53 -0.86
CA LEU A 220 -2.15 8.46 -0.48
C LEU A 220 -1.62 7.67 0.72
N ILE A 221 -0.36 7.25 0.68
CA ILE A 221 0.29 6.52 1.79
C ILE A 221 0.21 7.32 3.10
N GLN A 222 0.48 8.64 3.08
CA GLN A 222 0.38 9.44 4.29
C GLN A 222 -1.06 9.50 4.82
N LEU A 223 -2.06 9.66 3.94
CA LEU A 223 -3.46 9.69 4.33
C LEU A 223 -3.93 8.33 4.88
N LEU A 224 -3.52 7.22 4.29
CA LEU A 224 -3.84 5.87 4.78
C LEU A 224 -3.20 5.58 6.14
N GLU A 225 -1.96 6.01 6.36
CA GLU A 225 -1.30 5.88 7.66
C GLU A 225 -2.01 6.71 8.74
N MET A 226 -2.55 7.88 8.39
CA MET A 226 -3.38 8.68 9.31
C MET A 226 -4.60 7.91 9.79
N CYS A 227 -5.18 7.01 9.00
CA CYS A 227 -6.34 6.22 9.43
C CYS A 227 -6.07 5.36 10.67
N LYS A 228 -4.80 5.06 11.00
CA LYS A 228 -4.42 4.27 12.19
C LYS A 228 -4.57 5.05 13.51
N VAL A 229 -4.82 6.35 13.47
CA VAL A 229 -5.03 7.17 14.68
C VAL A 229 -6.47 7.11 15.19
N TYR A 230 -7.41 6.69 14.35
CA TYR A 230 -8.82 6.57 14.73
C TYR A 230 -9.03 5.44 15.74
N ASP A 231 -10.04 5.62 16.58
CA ASP A 231 -10.65 4.51 17.30
C ASP A 231 -11.57 3.76 16.34
N LEU A 232 -11.34 2.45 16.19
CA LEU A 232 -12.10 1.58 15.29
C LEU A 232 -13.28 0.90 16.01
N SER A 233 -13.71 1.44 17.16
CA SER A 233 -14.90 1.00 17.88
C SER A 233 -16.20 1.37 17.17
N ASP A 234 -16.20 2.44 16.34
CA ASP A 234 -17.34 2.76 15.48
C ASP A 234 -17.41 1.81 14.27
N GLU A 235 -18.50 1.05 14.18
CA GLU A 235 -18.70 0.06 13.13
C GLU A 235 -18.83 0.70 11.74
N MET A 236 -19.48 1.86 11.65
CA MET A 236 -19.74 2.51 10.37
C MET A 236 -18.45 3.06 9.74
N GLY A 237 -17.66 3.79 10.54
CA GLY A 237 -16.33 4.26 10.12
C GLY A 237 -15.39 3.11 9.80
N ARG A 238 -15.36 2.07 10.64
CA ARG A 238 -14.52 0.88 10.43
C ARG A 238 -14.86 0.17 9.12
N SER A 239 -16.15 -0.04 8.84
CA SER A 239 -16.62 -0.66 7.60
C SER A 239 -16.30 0.20 6.36
N SER A 240 -16.48 1.52 6.46
CA SER A 240 -16.13 2.47 5.39
C SER A 240 -14.64 2.43 5.04
N LEU A 241 -13.79 2.33 6.07
CA LEU A 241 -12.34 2.22 5.90
C LEU A 241 -11.93 0.86 5.33
N GLN A 242 -12.57 -0.23 5.76
CA GLN A 242 -12.34 -1.55 5.19
C GLN A 242 -12.65 -1.56 3.69
N GLN A 243 -13.80 -0.99 3.29
CA GLN A 243 -14.19 -0.92 1.88
C GLN A 243 -13.20 -0.07 1.08
N LEU A 244 -12.77 1.09 1.60
CA LEU A 244 -11.75 1.90 0.96
C LEU A 244 -10.46 1.11 0.72
N CYS A 245 -10.01 0.31 1.69
CA CYS A 245 -8.83 -0.53 1.54
C CYS A 245 -9.00 -1.59 0.44
N VAL A 246 -10.17 -2.25 0.38
CA VAL A 246 -10.51 -3.25 -0.64
C VAL A 246 -10.48 -2.62 -2.03
N ASP A 247 -11.17 -1.50 -2.22
CA ASP A 247 -11.25 -0.80 -3.51
C ASP A 247 -9.86 -0.35 -4.00
N LEU A 248 -9.03 0.18 -3.10
CA LEU A 248 -7.64 0.55 -3.41
C LEU A 248 -6.79 -0.67 -3.77
N LEU A 249 -6.93 -1.78 -3.04
CA LEU A 249 -6.22 -3.03 -3.37
C LEU A 249 -6.69 -3.64 -4.70
N GLN A 250 -7.92 -3.38 -5.13
CA GLN A 250 -8.44 -3.83 -6.42
C GLN A 250 -8.04 -2.90 -7.58
N SER A 251 -7.80 -1.62 -7.32
CA SER A 251 -7.43 -0.61 -8.35
C SER A 251 -6.04 -0.82 -8.97
N ASP A 252 -5.96 -0.85 -10.30
CA ASP A 252 -4.71 -0.93 -11.07
C ASP A 252 -3.77 0.29 -10.88
N ARG A 253 -4.27 1.40 -10.33
CA ARG A 253 -3.50 2.62 -10.05
C ARG A 253 -2.56 2.50 -8.85
N VAL A 254 -2.87 1.60 -7.93
CA VAL A 254 -2.15 1.41 -6.66
C VAL A 254 -0.91 0.55 -6.89
N THR A 255 0.27 1.06 -6.54
CA THR A 255 1.52 0.30 -6.69
C THR A 255 1.79 -0.58 -5.46
N LEU A 256 2.81 -1.43 -5.59
CA LEU A 256 3.21 -2.37 -4.54
C LEU A 256 3.61 -1.69 -3.21
N GLN A 257 3.98 -0.40 -3.23
CA GLN A 257 4.31 0.32 -1.99
C GLN A 257 3.08 0.56 -1.13
N SER A 258 1.97 0.96 -1.77
CA SER A 258 0.69 1.16 -1.09
C SER A 258 0.10 -0.15 -0.56
N VAL A 259 0.34 -1.28 -1.24
CA VAL A 259 -0.09 -2.62 -0.78
C VAL A 259 0.42 -2.93 0.63
N VAL A 260 1.66 -2.56 0.95
CA VAL A 260 2.25 -2.77 2.30
C VAL A 260 1.45 -2.02 3.37
N VAL A 261 1.12 -0.77 3.09
CA VAL A 261 0.36 0.10 4.02
C VAL A 261 -1.08 -0.38 4.17
N LEU A 262 -1.72 -0.74 3.06
CA LEU A 262 -3.08 -1.28 3.02
C LEU A 262 -3.18 -2.61 3.76
N ALA A 263 -2.22 -3.52 3.60
CA ALA A 263 -2.17 -4.78 4.35
C ALA A 263 -2.01 -4.54 5.86
N SER A 264 -1.13 -3.61 6.26
CA SER A 264 -0.98 -3.19 7.66
C SER A 264 -2.27 -2.58 8.21
N LEU A 265 -2.99 -1.81 7.40
CA LEU A 265 -4.24 -1.16 7.80
C LEU A 265 -5.39 -2.18 7.92
N LEU A 266 -5.51 -3.13 6.99
CA LEU A 266 -6.45 -4.26 7.10
C LEU A 266 -6.20 -5.11 8.35
N ASP A 267 -4.94 -5.35 8.73
CA ASP A 267 -4.64 -6.03 9.99
C ASP A 267 -5.06 -5.22 11.22
N HIS A 268 -5.02 -3.89 11.14
CA HIS A 268 -5.52 -3.03 12.20
C HIS A 268 -7.05 -3.05 12.28
N ILE A 269 -7.73 -3.11 11.14
CA ILE A 269 -9.20 -3.06 11.01
C ILE A 269 -9.86 -4.40 11.36
N ILE A 270 -9.26 -5.52 10.95
CA ILE A 270 -9.85 -6.86 11.05
C ILE A 270 -9.05 -7.68 12.09
N PRO A 271 -9.51 -7.76 13.35
CA PRO A 271 -8.80 -8.50 14.39
C PRO A 271 -8.83 -10.02 14.19
N ASP A 272 -9.93 -10.54 13.63
CA ASP A 272 -10.11 -11.97 13.39
C ASP A 272 -9.32 -12.43 12.15
N VAL A 273 -8.48 -13.45 12.36
CA VAL A 273 -7.58 -13.96 11.33
C VAL A 273 -8.35 -14.60 10.18
N ASN A 274 -9.40 -15.38 10.45
CA ASN A 274 -10.14 -16.09 9.41
C ASN A 274 -10.87 -15.11 8.50
N THR A 275 -11.53 -14.11 9.09
CA THR A 275 -12.21 -13.03 8.36
C THR A 275 -11.23 -12.28 7.46
N LYS A 276 -10.04 -11.96 7.98
CA LYS A 276 -8.99 -11.29 7.20
C LYS A 276 -8.50 -12.15 6.03
N LEU A 277 -8.32 -13.46 6.24
CA LEU A 277 -7.91 -14.39 5.18
C LEU A 277 -8.99 -14.55 4.11
N ASN A 278 -10.27 -14.54 4.49
CA ASN A 278 -11.38 -14.56 3.54
C ASN A 278 -11.43 -13.28 2.71
N VAL A 279 -11.31 -12.10 3.33
CA VAL A 279 -11.23 -10.81 2.61
C VAL A 279 -10.04 -10.80 1.65
N MET A 280 -8.89 -11.31 2.06
CA MET A 280 -7.73 -11.45 1.16
C MET A 280 -8.04 -12.35 -0.04
N ALA A 281 -8.65 -13.52 0.18
CA ALA A 281 -9.01 -14.44 -0.87
C ALA A 281 -10.01 -13.82 -1.86
N GLU A 282 -11.02 -13.10 -1.36
CA GLU A 282 -11.99 -12.36 -2.18
C GLU A 282 -11.30 -11.32 -3.06
N ILE A 283 -10.40 -10.49 -2.49
CA ILE A 283 -9.62 -9.51 -3.26
C ILE A 283 -8.82 -10.18 -4.39
N ILE A 284 -8.17 -11.31 -4.10
CA ILE A 284 -7.38 -12.06 -5.10
C ILE A 284 -8.29 -12.62 -6.19
N THR A 285 -9.43 -13.20 -5.82
CA THR A 285 -10.41 -13.70 -6.78
C THR A 285 -10.93 -12.58 -7.66
N ASP A 286 -11.31 -11.43 -7.10
CA ASP A 286 -11.84 -10.30 -7.89
C ASP A 286 -10.80 -9.70 -8.84
N LEU A 287 -9.53 -9.62 -8.40
CA LEU A 287 -8.43 -9.17 -9.25
C LEU A 287 -8.13 -10.15 -10.39
N ARG A 288 -8.16 -11.45 -10.11
CA ARG A 288 -7.87 -12.50 -11.10
C ARG A 288 -9.05 -12.83 -11.97
N GLU A 289 -10.27 -12.61 -11.53
CA GLU A 289 -11.50 -12.99 -12.23
C GLU A 289 -12.47 -11.81 -12.27
N PRO A 290 -12.07 -10.66 -12.86
CA PRO A 290 -12.91 -9.48 -12.89
C PRO A 290 -14.22 -9.76 -13.63
N LEU A 291 -15.32 -9.27 -13.09
CA LEU A 291 -16.65 -9.33 -13.71
C LEU A 291 -16.65 -8.49 -15.00
N GLN A 292 -16.94 -9.09 -16.15
CA GLN A 292 -17.12 -8.33 -17.39
C GLN A 292 -18.49 -7.65 -17.39
N ALA A 293 -18.52 -6.36 -17.76
CA ALA A 293 -19.74 -5.71 -18.18
C ALA A 293 -20.27 -6.40 -19.45
N LEU A 294 -21.58 -6.65 -19.53
CA LEU A 294 -22.25 -7.37 -20.64
C LEU A 294 -22.18 -6.68 -22.01
N ASP A 295 -21.40 -5.61 -22.16
CA ASP A 295 -21.30 -4.80 -23.36
C ASP A 295 -20.03 -5.11 -24.14
N SER A 296 -20.07 -6.20 -24.91
CA SER A 296 -19.40 -6.35 -26.21
C SER A 296 -19.72 -7.70 -26.83
N SER A 297 -20.43 -7.68 -27.95
CA SER A 297 -20.81 -8.83 -28.75
C SER A 297 -19.60 -9.53 -29.39
N VAL A 298 -18.88 -10.39 -28.67
CA VAL A 298 -18.05 -11.46 -29.25
C VAL A 298 -18.00 -12.64 -28.27
N TYR A 299 -18.96 -13.56 -28.37
CA TYR A 299 -18.84 -14.89 -27.76
C TYR A 299 -17.83 -15.69 -28.59
N VAL A 300 -16.56 -15.70 -28.17
CA VAL A 300 -15.55 -16.66 -28.64
C VAL A 300 -15.05 -17.42 -27.42
N PRO A 301 -15.68 -18.55 -27.07
CA PRO A 301 -15.07 -19.55 -26.20
C PRO A 301 -13.71 -19.93 -26.77
N ASN A 302 -12.67 -19.51 -26.03
CA ASN A 302 -11.26 -19.50 -26.40
C ASN A 302 -10.78 -20.79 -27.08
N LEU A 303 -10.04 -20.64 -28.19
CA LEU A 303 -9.26 -21.69 -28.86
C LEU A 303 -8.38 -22.51 -27.87
N LEU A 304 -7.89 -21.85 -26.82
CA LEU A 304 -7.10 -22.46 -25.74
C LEU A 304 -7.89 -23.43 -24.85
N LEU A 305 -9.21 -23.23 -24.67
CA LEU A 305 -10.04 -24.14 -23.88
C LEU A 305 -10.29 -25.44 -24.67
N LEU A 306 -10.50 -25.33 -25.99
CA LEU A 306 -10.62 -26.47 -26.88
C LEU A 306 -9.30 -27.28 -26.90
N GLU A 307 -8.16 -26.61 -27.04
CA GLU A 307 -6.83 -27.25 -26.97
C GLU A 307 -6.59 -27.90 -25.60
N ALA A 308 -7.09 -27.30 -24.51
CA ALA A 308 -6.99 -27.86 -23.18
C ALA A 308 -7.88 -29.10 -22.98
N GLU A 309 -9.11 -29.09 -23.49
CA GLU A 309 -10.02 -30.24 -23.47
C GLU A 309 -9.49 -31.39 -24.33
N GLU A 310 -8.91 -31.09 -25.50
CA GLU A 310 -8.26 -32.08 -26.36
C GLU A 310 -7.05 -32.73 -25.66
N LYS A 311 -6.17 -31.92 -25.05
CA LYS A 311 -5.04 -32.45 -24.26
C LYS A 311 -5.50 -33.26 -23.05
N LYS A 312 -6.56 -32.82 -22.35
CA LYS A 312 -7.12 -33.57 -21.21
C LYS A 312 -7.63 -34.94 -21.65
N LYS A 313 -8.29 -35.00 -22.80
CA LYS A 313 -8.74 -36.26 -23.40
C LYS A 313 -7.55 -37.15 -23.76
N GLU A 314 -6.50 -36.61 -24.37
CA GLU A 314 -5.29 -37.34 -24.72
C GLU A 314 -4.55 -37.90 -23.48
N LEU A 315 -4.44 -37.09 -22.42
CA LEU A 315 -3.82 -37.52 -21.16
C LEU A 315 -4.64 -38.62 -20.47
N MET A 316 -5.98 -38.52 -20.46
CA MET A 316 -6.82 -39.58 -19.91
C MET A 316 -6.68 -40.88 -20.70
N GLU A 317 -6.60 -40.81 -22.02
CA GLU A 317 -6.40 -41.98 -22.89
C GLU A 317 -5.07 -42.67 -22.58
N LYS A 318 -3.96 -41.92 -22.50
CA LYS A 318 -2.64 -42.46 -22.12
C LYS A 318 -2.62 -43.07 -20.72
N ILE A 319 -3.29 -42.46 -19.74
CA ILE A 319 -3.41 -43.01 -18.38
C ILE A 319 -4.19 -44.33 -18.41
N THR A 320 -5.27 -44.41 -19.18
CA THR A 320 -6.03 -45.66 -19.31
C THR A 320 -5.21 -46.77 -19.98
N GLU A 321 -4.47 -46.46 -21.05
CA GLU A 321 -3.57 -47.41 -21.73
C GLU A 321 -2.50 -47.95 -20.78
N LEU A 322 -1.79 -47.07 -20.07
CA LEU A 322 -0.79 -47.49 -19.09
C LEU A 322 -1.39 -48.30 -17.93
N THR A 323 -2.63 -48.01 -17.54
CA THR A 323 -3.33 -48.81 -16.52
C THR A 323 -3.62 -50.22 -17.03
N THR A 324 -4.06 -50.36 -18.28
CA THR A 324 -4.24 -51.69 -18.90
C THR A 324 -2.92 -52.43 -19.11
N GLU A 325 -1.85 -51.72 -19.45
CA GLU A 325 -0.52 -52.33 -19.60
C GLU A 325 0.04 -52.82 -18.25
N MET A 326 -0.26 -52.10 -17.17
CA MET A 326 0.08 -52.51 -15.80
C MET A 326 -0.61 -53.82 -15.42
N GLU A 327 -1.90 -53.98 -15.73
CA GLU A 327 -2.65 -55.22 -15.49
C GLU A 327 -2.00 -56.41 -16.23
N ILE A 328 -1.58 -56.22 -17.48
CA ILE A 328 -0.88 -57.24 -18.27
C ILE A 328 0.49 -57.57 -17.67
N ALA A 329 1.25 -56.56 -17.24
CA ALA A 329 2.56 -56.75 -16.61
C ALA A 329 2.44 -57.49 -15.25
N GLU A 330 1.36 -57.25 -14.51
CA GLU A 330 1.02 -57.97 -13.27
C GLU A 330 0.70 -59.45 -13.54
N GLU A 331 -0.07 -59.76 -14.60
CA GLU A 331 -0.34 -61.13 -15.02
C GLU A 331 0.94 -61.88 -15.45
N LEU A 332 1.90 -61.17 -16.05
CA LEU A 332 3.18 -61.72 -16.51
C LEU A 332 4.27 -61.76 -15.42
N GLY A 333 4.05 -61.10 -14.28
CA GLY A 333 5.02 -61.01 -13.18
C GLY A 333 6.24 -60.13 -13.50
N ASP A 334 6.11 -59.17 -14.41
CA ASP A 334 7.20 -58.28 -14.83
C ASP A 334 7.34 -57.07 -13.89
N CYS A 335 8.08 -57.28 -12.79
CA CYS A 335 8.28 -56.26 -11.77
C CYS A 335 9.01 -55.00 -12.27
N GLU A 336 9.90 -55.12 -13.27
CA GLU A 336 10.60 -53.96 -13.83
C GLU A 336 9.62 -53.08 -14.61
N ARG A 337 8.80 -53.69 -15.47
CA ARG A 337 7.79 -52.97 -16.26
C ARG A 337 6.73 -52.29 -15.39
N ILE A 338 6.29 -52.95 -14.31
CA ILE A 338 5.33 -52.37 -13.35
C ILE A 338 5.85 -51.07 -12.75
N GLU A 339 7.12 -51.01 -12.37
CA GLU A 339 7.69 -49.82 -11.73
C GLU A 339 7.86 -48.67 -12.74
N GLU A 340 8.29 -48.96 -13.96
CA GLU A 340 8.34 -47.98 -15.06
C GLU A 340 6.96 -47.36 -15.32
N ILE A 341 5.92 -48.20 -15.41
CA ILE A 341 4.55 -47.76 -15.65
C ILE A 341 4.05 -46.88 -14.50
N LYS A 342 4.34 -47.23 -13.24
CA LYS A 342 3.95 -46.41 -12.07
C LYS A 342 4.56 -45.02 -12.10
N VAL A 343 5.85 -44.91 -12.44
CA VAL A 343 6.55 -43.62 -12.54
C VAL A 343 5.93 -42.77 -13.66
N ALA A 344 5.69 -43.35 -14.84
CA ALA A 344 5.07 -42.65 -15.96
C ALA A 344 3.62 -42.21 -15.63
N ASN A 345 2.82 -43.08 -15.00
CA ASN A 345 1.46 -42.76 -14.59
C ASN A 345 1.41 -41.65 -13.54
N ALA A 346 2.35 -41.61 -12.60
CA ALA A 346 2.46 -40.53 -11.62
C ALA A 346 2.74 -39.18 -12.30
N SER A 347 3.63 -39.15 -13.31
CA SER A 347 3.92 -37.94 -14.09
C SER A 347 2.70 -37.45 -14.88
N LEU A 348 2.01 -38.35 -15.60
CA LEU A 348 0.84 -38.01 -16.40
C LEU A 348 -0.35 -37.58 -15.53
N LYS A 349 -0.54 -38.21 -14.36
CA LYS A 349 -1.56 -37.77 -13.39
C LYS A 349 -1.26 -36.38 -12.85
N LYS A 350 0.01 -36.04 -12.60
CA LYS A 350 0.41 -34.68 -12.20
C LYS A 350 0.07 -33.66 -13.30
N GLU A 351 0.34 -33.97 -14.55
CA GLU A 351 0.00 -33.13 -15.71
C GLU A 351 -1.53 -32.99 -15.90
N LEU A 352 -2.29 -34.07 -15.70
CA LEU A 352 -3.76 -34.05 -15.74
C LEU A 352 -4.36 -33.21 -14.61
N THR A 353 -3.80 -33.26 -13.40
CA THR A 353 -4.22 -32.40 -12.29
C THR A 353 -4.00 -30.92 -12.61
N ILE A 354 -2.87 -30.57 -13.23
CA ILE A 354 -2.61 -29.21 -13.71
C ILE A 354 -3.67 -28.78 -14.73
N MET A 355 -3.98 -29.62 -15.71
CA MET A 355 -5.00 -29.33 -16.73
C MET A 355 -6.42 -29.22 -16.18
N ASN A 356 -6.74 -29.93 -15.08
CA ASN A 356 -8.03 -29.84 -14.40
C ASN A 356 -8.23 -28.55 -13.60
N THR A 357 -7.17 -27.76 -13.37
CA THR A 357 -7.31 -26.41 -12.77
C THR A 357 -7.91 -25.39 -13.75
N VAL A 358 -7.97 -25.72 -15.06
CA VAL A 358 -8.69 -24.92 -16.07
C VAL A 358 -10.18 -25.25 -15.97
N SER A 359 -10.90 -24.55 -15.10
CA SER A 359 -12.36 -24.63 -15.03
C SER A 359 -13.01 -23.70 -16.06
N PRO A 360 -14.20 -24.05 -16.60
CA PRO A 360 -15.01 -23.07 -17.28
C PRO A 360 -15.39 -22.00 -16.26
N ASN A 361 -14.95 -20.77 -16.50
CA ASN A 361 -15.39 -19.65 -15.68
C ASN A 361 -16.92 -19.55 -15.74
N GLU A 362 -17.54 -19.11 -14.64
CA GLU A 362 -18.92 -18.65 -14.67
C GLU A 362 -19.10 -17.69 -15.86
N PRO A 363 -20.22 -17.79 -16.61
CA PRO A 363 -20.45 -16.95 -17.78
C PRO A 363 -20.28 -15.47 -17.41
N GLY A 364 -19.19 -14.84 -17.90
CA GLY A 364 -18.86 -13.44 -17.62
C GLY A 364 -17.57 -13.18 -16.83
N ARG A 365 -16.87 -14.21 -16.32
CA ARG A 365 -15.53 -14.05 -15.71
C ARG A 365 -14.45 -14.55 -16.67
N MET A 366 -13.32 -13.86 -16.80
CA MET A 366 -12.11 -14.35 -17.49
C MET A 366 -10.95 -14.39 -16.49
N VAL A 367 -10.18 -15.50 -16.46
CA VAL A 367 -9.02 -15.59 -15.57
C VAL A 367 -7.91 -14.70 -16.14
N ASN A 368 -7.64 -13.61 -15.45
CA ASN A 368 -6.52 -12.74 -15.68
C ASN A 368 -5.24 -13.31 -15.02
N ASN A 369 -4.35 -13.82 -15.87
CA ASN A 369 -3.03 -14.30 -15.48
C ASN A 369 -1.92 -13.40 -16.05
N ASP A 370 -2.20 -12.12 -16.32
CA ASP A 370 -1.16 -11.19 -16.73
C ASP A 370 -0.12 -11.03 -15.59
N PRO A 371 1.17 -10.85 -15.93
CA PRO A 371 2.22 -10.81 -14.91
C PRO A 371 2.06 -9.72 -13.85
N ASP A 372 1.44 -8.58 -14.16
CA ASP A 372 1.32 -7.47 -13.22
C ASP A 372 0.18 -7.72 -12.22
N THR A 373 -0.94 -8.28 -12.67
CA THR A 373 -2.00 -8.79 -11.78
C THR A 373 -1.48 -9.88 -10.86
N LEU A 374 -0.70 -10.83 -11.39
CA LEU A 374 -0.10 -11.90 -10.58
C LEU A 374 0.88 -11.35 -9.55
N LYS A 375 1.76 -10.41 -9.92
CA LYS A 375 2.68 -9.73 -8.98
C LYS A 375 1.90 -9.05 -7.86
N LYS A 376 0.82 -8.34 -8.19
CA LYS A 376 0.00 -7.63 -7.21
C LYS A 376 -0.69 -8.61 -6.26
N CYS A 377 -1.36 -9.64 -6.79
CA CYS A 377 -2.01 -10.68 -5.98
C CYS A 377 -1.02 -11.38 -5.04
N LEU A 378 0.14 -11.82 -5.55
CA LEU A 378 1.17 -12.45 -4.71
C LEU A 378 1.73 -11.48 -3.66
N THR A 379 1.90 -10.20 -4.00
CA THR A 379 2.33 -9.19 -3.02
C THR A 379 1.30 -8.99 -1.92
N ILE A 380 0.01 -8.94 -2.24
CA ILE A 380 -1.08 -8.88 -1.26
C ILE A 380 -0.99 -10.07 -0.30
N VAL A 381 -0.82 -11.28 -0.84
CA VAL A 381 -0.67 -12.50 -0.04
C VAL A 381 0.54 -12.40 0.90
N VAL A 382 1.71 -12.03 0.38
CA VAL A 382 2.93 -11.90 1.17
C VAL A 382 2.74 -10.88 2.30
N GLU A 383 2.23 -9.68 1.99
CA GLU A 383 2.12 -8.62 2.98
C GLU A 383 1.04 -8.90 4.03
N ILE A 384 -0.07 -9.55 3.66
CA ILE A 384 -1.09 -9.97 4.63
C ILE A 384 -0.57 -11.12 5.52
N ILE A 385 0.14 -12.12 4.97
CA ILE A 385 0.71 -13.21 5.79
C ILE A 385 1.76 -12.69 6.78
N LYS A 386 2.56 -11.70 6.39
CA LYS A 386 3.56 -11.07 7.27
C LYS A 386 2.94 -10.37 8.48
N THR A 387 1.65 -10.07 8.46
CA THR A 387 0.96 -9.53 9.63
C THR A 387 0.97 -10.61 10.72
N GLY A 388 1.71 -10.38 11.81
CA GLY A 388 2.16 -11.42 12.76
C GLY A 388 1.08 -12.17 13.56
N LYS A 389 -0.19 -12.08 13.17
CA LYS A 389 -1.33 -12.78 13.76
C LYS A 389 -1.59 -14.15 13.12
N ILE A 390 -1.10 -14.39 11.91
CA ILE A 390 -1.27 -15.67 11.20
C ILE A 390 -0.17 -16.63 11.66
N THR A 391 -0.54 -17.72 12.32
CA THR A 391 0.41 -18.64 12.97
C THR A 391 0.33 -20.09 12.45
N LYS A 392 -0.67 -20.39 11.62
CA LYS A 392 -0.88 -21.73 11.03
C LYS A 392 -1.60 -21.61 9.69
N MET A 393 -1.51 -22.65 8.88
CA MET A 393 -2.35 -22.82 7.69
C MET A 393 -3.82 -23.06 8.07
N ASP A 394 -4.73 -22.53 7.27
CA ASP A 394 -6.17 -22.74 7.36
C ASP A 394 -6.72 -23.21 6.00
N PRO A 395 -8.00 -23.64 5.92
CA PRO A 395 -8.59 -24.10 4.66
C PRO A 395 -8.53 -23.06 3.54
N THR A 396 -8.65 -21.77 3.86
CA THR A 396 -8.56 -20.68 2.89
C THR A 396 -7.17 -20.58 2.28
N LEU A 397 -6.11 -20.69 3.10
CA LEU A 397 -4.72 -20.70 2.63
C LEU A 397 -4.37 -21.97 1.85
N TYR A 398 -4.88 -23.15 2.24
CA TYR A 398 -4.68 -24.37 1.43
C TYR A 398 -5.36 -24.25 0.07
N SER A 399 -6.60 -23.76 0.03
CA SER A 399 -7.31 -23.52 -1.23
C SER A 399 -6.56 -22.52 -2.11
N LEU A 400 -6.05 -21.43 -1.53
CA LEU A 400 -5.24 -20.46 -2.25
C LEU A 400 -3.92 -21.07 -2.76
N ASN A 401 -3.29 -21.92 -1.96
CA ASN A 401 -2.06 -22.61 -2.33
C ASN A 401 -2.26 -23.47 -3.58
N GLU A 402 -3.29 -24.32 -3.57
CA GLU A 402 -3.59 -25.27 -4.65
C GLU A 402 -4.10 -24.57 -5.92
N ASN A 403 -5.01 -23.61 -5.78
CA ASN A 403 -5.74 -23.03 -6.91
C ASN A 403 -5.07 -21.78 -7.51
N PHE A 404 -4.13 -21.17 -6.78
CA PHE A 404 -3.46 -19.94 -7.22
C PHE A 404 -1.94 -20.00 -7.12
N ILE A 405 -1.38 -20.30 -5.94
CA ILE A 405 0.07 -20.16 -5.72
C ILE A 405 0.86 -21.20 -6.54
N ILE A 406 0.57 -22.49 -6.40
CA ILE A 406 1.28 -23.56 -7.12
C ILE A 406 1.22 -23.36 -8.66
N PRO A 407 0.06 -23.06 -9.27
CA PRO A 407 -0.02 -22.81 -10.71
C PRO A 407 0.94 -21.72 -11.23
N THR A 408 1.27 -20.72 -10.42
CA THR A 408 2.18 -19.63 -10.84
C THR A 408 3.65 -20.03 -10.91
N LEU A 409 4.06 -21.19 -10.39
CA LEU A 409 5.44 -21.70 -10.48
C LEU A 409 5.85 -22.07 -11.91
N ASN A 410 4.89 -22.46 -12.76
CA ASN A 410 5.17 -23.01 -14.10
C ASN A 410 5.18 -21.95 -15.22
N LEU A 411 5.26 -20.65 -14.86
CA LEU A 411 5.34 -19.58 -15.85
C LEU A 411 6.74 -19.59 -16.51
N LYS A 412 6.77 -19.43 -17.84
CA LYS A 412 7.98 -19.52 -18.67
C LYS A 412 9.09 -18.56 -18.19
N ASP A 413 10.34 -18.94 -18.44
CA ASP A 413 11.59 -18.22 -18.09
C ASP A 413 11.81 -16.90 -18.85
N GLU A 414 10.78 -16.08 -19.04
CA GLU A 414 10.89 -14.71 -19.55
C GLU A 414 10.88 -13.70 -18.38
N GLU A 415 11.48 -12.51 -18.56
CA GLU A 415 11.67 -11.51 -17.49
C GLU A 415 10.44 -11.23 -16.59
N PRO A 416 9.19 -11.13 -17.09
CA PRO A 416 8.04 -10.95 -16.21
C PRO A 416 7.69 -12.20 -15.39
N GLY A 417 7.95 -13.40 -15.93
CA GLY A 417 7.73 -14.69 -15.26
C GLY A 417 8.66 -14.88 -14.06
N GLN A 418 9.93 -14.51 -14.18
CA GLN A 418 10.90 -14.66 -13.08
C GLN A 418 10.52 -13.88 -11.81
N ILE A 419 9.96 -12.68 -11.96
CA ILE A 419 9.50 -11.86 -10.83
C ILE A 419 8.31 -12.54 -10.14
N VAL A 420 7.36 -13.06 -10.92
CA VAL A 420 6.21 -13.80 -10.41
C VAL A 420 6.69 -15.04 -9.66
N THR A 421 7.56 -15.85 -10.26
CA THR A 421 8.15 -17.04 -9.61
C THR A 421 8.85 -16.70 -8.29
N ASN A 422 9.62 -15.61 -8.24
CA ASN A 422 10.27 -15.17 -7.00
C ASN A 422 9.26 -14.79 -5.90
N LEU A 423 8.15 -14.16 -6.26
CA LEU A 423 7.06 -13.85 -5.32
C LEU A 423 6.33 -15.12 -4.88
N THR A 424 6.08 -16.06 -5.79
CA THR A 424 5.50 -17.37 -5.50
C THR A 424 6.34 -18.13 -4.48
N LEU A 425 7.66 -18.19 -4.68
CA LEU A 425 8.58 -18.80 -3.72
C LEU A 425 8.55 -18.13 -2.35
N ARG A 426 8.37 -16.79 -2.29
CA ARG A 426 8.19 -16.07 -1.02
C ARG A 426 6.89 -16.46 -0.31
N VAL A 427 5.79 -16.60 -1.04
CA VAL A 427 4.53 -17.08 -0.47
C VAL A 427 4.69 -18.50 0.05
N LEU A 428 5.23 -19.42 -0.75
CA LEU A 428 5.46 -20.81 -0.35
C LEU A 428 6.37 -20.91 0.87
N SER A 429 7.45 -20.11 0.92
CA SER A 429 8.32 -20.06 2.09
C SER A 429 7.56 -19.65 3.36
N SER A 430 6.58 -18.75 3.22
CA SER A 430 5.73 -18.31 4.32
C SER A 430 4.77 -19.43 4.74
N PHE A 431 4.18 -20.16 3.80
CA PHE A 431 3.35 -21.34 4.09
C PHE A 431 4.13 -22.47 4.77
N CYS A 432 5.37 -22.73 4.35
CA CYS A 432 6.25 -23.71 5.01
C CYS A 432 6.59 -23.31 6.46
N VAL A 433 6.63 -22.02 6.79
CA VAL A 433 6.78 -21.56 8.19
C VAL A 433 5.52 -21.82 9.00
N LEU A 434 4.34 -21.81 8.36
CA LEU A 434 3.04 -22.02 9.00
C LEU A 434 2.65 -23.51 9.10
N ASP A 435 3.24 -24.39 8.29
CA ASP A 435 2.96 -25.83 8.28
C ASP A 435 4.21 -26.67 7.98
N ALA A 436 4.55 -27.54 8.92
CA ALA A 436 5.71 -28.42 8.85
C ALA A 436 5.60 -29.53 7.79
N GLU A 437 4.40 -29.98 7.42
CA GLU A 437 4.24 -30.99 6.37
C GLU A 437 4.47 -30.38 4.99
N LEU A 438 3.91 -29.19 4.72
CA LEU A 438 4.23 -28.42 3.51
C LEU A 438 5.74 -28.13 3.40
N ALA A 439 6.38 -27.80 4.53
CA ALA A 439 7.83 -27.59 4.56
C ALA A 439 8.62 -28.83 4.12
N LYS A 440 8.18 -30.04 4.49
CA LYS A 440 8.82 -31.29 4.04
C LYS A 440 8.55 -31.56 2.57
N GLU A 441 7.32 -31.33 2.12
CA GLU A 441 6.90 -31.56 0.73
C GLU A 441 7.70 -30.67 -0.23
N TYR A 442 7.83 -29.39 0.08
CA TYR A 442 8.50 -28.41 -0.79
C TYR A 442 10.01 -28.29 -0.55
N PHE A 443 10.59 -29.01 0.40
CA PHE A 443 12.03 -28.93 0.68
C PHE A 443 12.91 -29.33 -0.52
N PHE A 444 12.42 -30.25 -1.35
CA PHE A 444 13.14 -30.77 -2.51
C PHE A 444 12.61 -30.25 -3.85
N PHE A 445 11.61 -29.37 -3.81
CA PHE A 445 11.11 -28.64 -4.98
C PHE A 445 12.09 -27.50 -5.28
#